data_AF-A0A0T6AW02-F1
#
_entry.id   AF-A0A0T6AW02-F1
#
_cell.length_a   1.000
_cell.length_b   1.000
_cell.length_c   1.000
_cell.angle_alpha   90.00
_cell.angle_beta   90.00
_cell.angle_gamma   90.00
#
_symmetry.space_group_name_H-M   'P 1'
#
loop_
_entity.id
_entity.type
_entity.pdbx_description
1 polymer ?
#
loop_
_entity_poly.entity_id
_entity_poly.type
_entity_poly.pdbx_seq_one_letter_code
_entity_poly.pdbx_strand_id
1 'polypeptide(L)'
;APFSLTLNRSLNYLSKEYNETDPAPLFFNGEVQSILKTLTRVNLNKVYRKRKFGQKKLDLPTYKFATDDQLQQMLKEAEAKTEELLQMPPVLKVRTTRDTILSGDPALEGYDSATYVFTDITFGIRNIDRIIIAREPDGVLRDADWSLRDRVNQIYLPIRGRELKVPLMFQDNYLERLLSKHEYEFILDRSCIQFEPDDPEYQKVTTVTYQHVNDTNSFEILRSTRHFGPLAFFLTWHKDIDNLLLDLLQSSHIEEINTLLQLFGRFHNVKFNVENLTNVEN
;
A
#
# COMPACT_ATOMS: atom_id res chain seq x y z
N ALA A 1 5.01 42.94 -7.11
CA ALA A 1 5.42 41.84 -6.25
C ALA A 1 5.83 40.68 -7.15
N PRO A 2 7.09 40.22 -7.13
CA PRO A 2 7.53 39.19 -8.07
C PRO A 2 6.99 37.84 -7.59
N PHE A 3 6.33 37.13 -8.50
CA PHE A 3 5.93 35.73 -8.33
C PHE A 3 7.18 34.90 -8.07
N SER A 4 7.29 34.31 -6.87
CA SER A 4 8.28 33.27 -6.62
C SER A 4 7.87 32.03 -7.42
N LEU A 5 8.57 31.77 -8.52
CA LEU A 5 8.63 30.44 -9.12
C LEU A 5 9.21 29.50 -8.07
N THR A 6 8.36 28.81 -7.32
CA THR A 6 8.77 27.67 -6.53
C THR A 6 9.28 26.63 -7.52
N LEU A 7 10.60 26.52 -7.62
CA LEU A 7 11.24 25.35 -8.23
C LEU A 7 10.67 24.13 -7.51
N ASN A 8 9.78 23.40 -8.19
CA ASN A 8 9.38 22.07 -7.77
C ASN A 8 10.64 21.22 -7.84
N ARG A 9 11.30 21.04 -6.69
CA ARG A 9 12.38 20.08 -6.57
C ARG A 9 11.72 18.72 -6.75
N SER A 10 11.90 18.13 -7.93
CA SER A 10 11.48 16.76 -8.18
C SER A 10 12.14 15.85 -7.14
N LEU A 11 11.39 14.91 -6.59
CA LEU A 11 11.97 13.86 -5.76
C LEU A 11 13.14 13.22 -6.51
N ASN A 12 14.23 12.90 -5.80
CA ASN A 12 15.38 12.20 -6.37
C ASN A 12 15.05 10.75 -6.81
N TYR A 13 13.85 10.28 -6.49
CA TYR A 13 13.38 8.93 -6.71
C TYR A 13 12.43 8.89 -7.92
N LEU A 14 12.73 8.02 -8.87
CA LEU A 14 11.83 7.68 -9.98
C LEU A 14 10.86 6.58 -9.52
N SER A 15 9.57 6.80 -9.71
CA SER A 15 8.55 5.78 -9.43
C SER A 15 8.74 4.57 -10.35
N LYS A 16 8.90 3.38 -9.75
CA LYS A 16 8.81 2.10 -10.44
C LYS A 16 7.38 1.60 -10.28
N GLU A 17 6.65 1.57 -11.39
CA GLU A 17 5.25 1.14 -11.46
C GLU A 17 5.15 -0.30 -11.98
N TYR A 18 4.10 -1.00 -11.56
CA TYR A 18 3.80 -2.35 -12.04
C TYR A 18 2.98 -2.27 -13.35
N ASN A 19 3.66 -2.00 -14.48
CA ASN A 19 2.99 -1.75 -15.77
C ASN A 19 3.03 -2.94 -16.75
N GLU A 20 4.11 -3.74 -16.72
CA GLU A 20 4.34 -4.79 -17.73
C GLU A 20 3.60 -6.10 -17.40
N THR A 21 3.87 -6.67 -16.23
CA THR A 21 3.32 -7.94 -15.75
C THR A 21 2.51 -7.74 -14.50
N ASP A 22 1.41 -8.49 -14.35
CA ASP A 22 0.55 -8.40 -13.17
C ASP A 22 1.24 -9.12 -11.98
N PRO A 23 1.59 -8.40 -10.90
CA PRO A 23 2.20 -8.99 -9.72
C PRO A 23 1.19 -9.76 -8.86
N ALA A 24 -0.12 -9.55 -9.06
CA ALA A 24 -1.16 -10.06 -8.17
C ALA A 24 -1.15 -11.60 -8.03
N PRO A 25 -1.06 -12.41 -9.10
CA PRO A 25 -1.06 -13.88 -8.97
C PRO A 25 0.11 -14.42 -8.15
N LEU A 26 1.27 -13.76 -8.25
CA LEU A 26 2.46 -14.14 -7.49
C LEU A 26 2.37 -13.67 -6.04
N PHE A 27 1.85 -12.47 -5.80
CA PHE A 27 1.65 -11.95 -4.46
C PHE A 27 0.63 -12.78 -3.67
N PHE A 28 -0.49 -13.19 -4.27
CA PHE A 28 -1.54 -13.95 -3.60
C PHE A 28 -1.25 -15.45 -3.44
N ASN A 29 -0.13 -15.95 -3.97
CA ASN A 29 0.27 -17.33 -3.77
C ASN A 29 0.51 -17.61 -2.26
N GLY A 30 -0.14 -18.66 -1.73
CA GLY A 30 -0.06 -19.01 -0.31
C GLY A 30 1.36 -19.27 0.19
N GLU A 31 2.25 -19.81 -0.66
CA GLU A 31 3.65 -20.04 -0.33
C GLU A 31 4.46 -18.73 -0.30
N VAL A 32 4.15 -17.77 -1.17
CA VAL A 32 4.77 -16.43 -1.12
C VAL A 32 4.31 -15.70 0.12
N GLN A 33 3.02 -15.77 0.44
CA GLN A 33 2.46 -15.17 1.65
C GLN A 33 3.07 -15.74 2.93
N SER A 34 3.32 -17.05 3.02
CA SER A 34 3.99 -17.64 4.18
C SER A 34 5.43 -17.14 4.32
N ILE A 35 6.18 -17.08 3.21
CA ILE A 35 7.55 -16.53 3.19
C ILE A 35 7.55 -15.06 3.65
N LEU A 36 6.66 -14.22 3.11
CA LEU A 36 6.54 -12.82 3.50
C LEU A 36 6.15 -12.63 4.97
N LYS A 37 5.30 -13.51 5.51
CA LYS A 37 4.96 -13.52 6.95
C LYS A 37 6.19 -13.84 7.81
N THR A 38 6.96 -14.85 7.44
CA THR A 38 8.21 -15.20 8.15
C THR A 38 9.21 -14.05 8.12
N LEU A 39 9.39 -13.42 6.96
CA LEU A 39 10.26 -12.24 6.81
C LEU A 39 9.78 -11.04 7.64
N THR A 40 8.50 -10.90 7.95
CA THR A 40 7.97 -9.72 8.66
C THR A 40 8.39 -9.64 10.12
N ARG A 41 8.75 -10.77 10.75
CA ARG A 41 9.10 -10.88 12.19
C ARG A 41 8.07 -10.22 13.09
N VAL A 42 7.04 -10.97 13.44
CA VAL A 42 5.95 -10.44 14.25
C VAL A 42 6.41 -10.19 15.68
N ASN A 43 6.47 -8.92 16.09
CA ASN A 43 6.67 -8.52 17.47
C ASN A 43 5.38 -7.91 18.03
N LEU A 44 4.71 -8.64 18.95
CA LEU A 44 3.42 -8.26 19.53
C LEU A 44 3.46 -6.89 20.22
N ASN A 45 4.58 -6.53 20.85
CA ASN A 45 4.73 -5.23 21.50
C ASN A 45 4.66 -4.07 20.51
N LYS A 46 5.19 -4.28 19.30
CA LYS A 46 5.17 -3.28 18.23
C LYS A 46 3.80 -3.21 17.55
N VAL A 47 3.15 -4.36 17.34
CA VAL A 47 1.80 -4.42 16.73
C VAL A 47 0.78 -3.70 17.60
N TYR A 48 0.74 -4.01 18.91
CA TYR A 48 -0.24 -3.44 19.85
C TYR A 48 0.20 -2.13 20.49
N ARG A 49 1.21 -1.46 19.94
CA ARG A 49 1.69 -0.19 20.48
C ARG A 49 0.57 0.86 20.47
N LYS A 50 0.56 1.71 21.49
CA LYS A 50 -0.41 2.81 21.59
C LYS A 50 -0.10 3.86 20.52
N ARG A 51 -0.92 3.90 19.46
CA ARG A 51 -0.80 4.88 18.38
C ARG A 51 -1.50 6.19 18.76
N LYS A 52 -0.82 7.33 18.58
CA LYS A 52 -1.36 8.68 18.89
C LYS A 52 -2.19 9.27 17.74
N PHE A 53 -3.16 8.52 17.21
CA PHE A 53 -3.96 8.95 16.05
C PHE A 53 -5.10 9.93 16.38
N GLY A 54 -5.23 10.40 17.64
CA GLY A 54 -6.25 11.38 18.05
C GLY A 54 -7.71 10.89 18.03
N GLN A 55 -7.98 9.74 17.41
CA GLN A 55 -9.33 9.22 17.21
C GLN A 55 -9.87 8.42 18.40
N LYS A 56 -8.99 7.73 19.15
CA LYS A 56 -9.39 6.94 20.33
C LYS A 56 -9.07 7.71 21.60
N LYS A 57 -10.09 7.92 22.43
CA LYS A 57 -9.93 8.38 23.81
C LYS A 57 -9.20 7.29 24.60
N LEU A 58 -8.35 7.71 25.54
CA LEU A 58 -7.67 6.77 26.43
C LEU A 58 -8.70 6.23 27.41
N ASP A 59 -9.10 4.97 27.22
CA ASP A 59 -9.98 4.28 28.14
C ASP A 59 -9.16 3.67 29.30
N LEU A 60 -9.82 3.52 30.45
CA LEU A 60 -9.21 2.91 31.64
C LEU A 60 -8.95 1.41 31.37
N PRO A 61 -7.78 0.87 31.75
CA PRO A 61 -7.50 -0.55 31.59
C PRO A 61 -8.44 -1.38 32.48
N THR A 62 -8.96 -2.47 31.92
CA THR A 62 -9.77 -3.44 32.68
C THR A 62 -8.88 -4.61 33.10
N TYR A 63 -8.85 -4.90 34.40
CA TYR A 63 -8.13 -6.04 34.95
C TYR A 63 -9.07 -7.22 35.08
N LYS A 64 -8.60 -8.40 34.70
CA LYS A 64 -9.34 -9.67 34.79
C LYS A 64 -8.42 -10.73 35.40
N PHE A 65 -8.97 -11.52 36.31
CA PHE A 65 -8.30 -12.74 36.78
C PHE A 65 -8.60 -13.86 35.79
N ALA A 66 -7.55 -14.55 35.34
CA ALA A 66 -7.66 -15.66 34.38
C ALA A 66 -6.92 -16.88 34.92
N THR A 67 -7.46 -18.07 34.68
CA THR A 67 -6.73 -19.33 34.85
C THR A 67 -5.76 -19.53 33.68
N ASP A 68 -4.82 -20.47 33.80
CA ASP A 68 -3.84 -20.75 32.74
C ASP A 68 -4.51 -21.15 31.41
N ASP A 69 -5.58 -21.95 31.46
CA ASP A 69 -6.35 -22.33 30.27
C ASP A 69 -7.01 -21.12 29.60
N GLN A 70 -7.56 -20.20 30.39
CA GLN A 70 -8.17 -18.97 29.88
C GLN A 70 -7.10 -18.04 29.30
N LEU A 71 -5.92 -17.98 29.92
CA LEU A 71 -4.80 -17.20 29.41
C LEU A 71 -4.35 -17.73 28.03
N GLN A 72 -4.25 -19.04 27.86
CA GLN A 72 -3.92 -19.65 26.56
C GLN A 72 -4.97 -19.34 25.49
N GLN A 73 -6.25 -19.38 25.83
CA GLN A 73 -7.33 -19.00 24.90
C GLN A 73 -7.22 -17.52 24.49
N MET A 74 -7.00 -16.62 25.47
CA MET A 74 -6.81 -15.20 25.20
C MET A 74 -5.58 -14.91 24.34
N LEU A 75 -4.50 -15.66 24.51
CA LEU A 75 -3.30 -15.57 23.66
C LEU A 75 -3.61 -16.00 22.22
N LYS A 76 -4.32 -17.11 22.01
CA LYS A 76 -4.74 -17.55 20.67
C LYS A 76 -5.66 -16.53 19.98
N GLU A 77 -6.58 -15.92 20.73
CA GLU A 77 -7.41 -14.83 20.22
C GLU A 77 -6.58 -13.60 19.84
N ALA A 78 -5.55 -13.28 20.63
CA ALA A 78 -4.65 -12.17 20.35
C ALA A 78 -3.76 -12.46 19.12
N GLU A 79 -3.36 -13.70 18.91
CA GLU A 79 -2.65 -14.15 17.70
C GLU A 79 -3.54 -14.00 16.46
N ALA A 80 -4.78 -14.49 16.50
CA ALA A 80 -5.72 -14.33 15.38
C ALA A 80 -6.00 -12.86 15.04
N LYS A 81 -6.16 -12.00 16.05
CA LYS A 81 -6.28 -10.53 15.86
C LYS A 81 -5.01 -9.92 15.30
N THR A 82 -3.84 -10.44 15.68
CA THR A 82 -2.55 -9.98 15.15
C THR A 82 -2.45 -10.28 13.66
N GLU A 83 -2.90 -11.46 13.22
CA GLU A 83 -2.93 -11.82 11.80
C GLU A 83 -3.86 -10.90 11.00
N GLU A 84 -5.02 -10.55 11.55
CA GLU A 84 -5.95 -9.59 10.93
C GLU A 84 -5.33 -8.20 10.80
N LEU A 85 -4.68 -7.70 11.87
CA LEU A 85 -4.00 -6.41 11.86
C LEU A 85 -2.80 -6.35 10.90
N LEU A 86 -2.11 -7.48 10.71
CA LEU A 86 -0.95 -7.62 9.83
C LEU A 86 -1.30 -8.04 8.41
N GLN A 87 -2.59 -8.03 8.05
CA GLN A 87 -3.00 -8.31 6.68
C GLN A 87 -2.33 -7.34 5.70
N MET A 88 -1.46 -7.86 4.86
CA MET A 88 -0.69 -7.06 3.91
C MET A 88 -1.61 -6.40 2.87
N PRO A 89 -1.41 -5.12 2.52
CA PRO A 89 -2.10 -4.52 1.39
C PRO A 89 -1.74 -5.25 0.09
N PRO A 90 -2.71 -5.46 -0.82
CA PRO A 90 -2.46 -6.18 -2.06
C PRO A 90 -1.57 -5.36 -3.01
N VAL A 91 -0.75 -6.06 -3.78
CA VAL A 91 0.08 -5.48 -4.85
C VAL A 91 -0.58 -5.83 -6.19
N LEU A 92 -1.03 -4.81 -6.93
CA LEU A 92 -1.77 -4.94 -8.18
C LEU A 92 -1.07 -4.19 -9.32
N LYS A 93 -1.42 -4.53 -10.56
CA LYS A 93 -1.08 -3.74 -11.74
C LYS A 93 -1.76 -2.36 -11.70
N VAL A 94 -1.11 -1.33 -12.26
CA VAL A 94 -1.73 -0.01 -12.46
C VAL A 94 -2.96 -0.14 -13.37
N ARG A 95 -4.07 0.49 -12.98
CA ARG A 95 -5.30 0.54 -13.77
C ARG A 95 -5.11 1.35 -15.06
N THR A 96 -5.66 0.86 -16.18
CA THR A 96 -5.73 1.61 -17.44
C THR A 96 -6.88 2.61 -17.45
N THR A 97 -6.71 3.73 -18.16
CA THR A 97 -7.76 4.73 -18.35
C THR A 97 -8.95 4.12 -19.09
N ARG A 98 -10.16 4.55 -18.69
CA ARG A 98 -11.42 4.14 -19.32
C ARG A 98 -11.95 5.30 -20.16
N ASP A 99 -11.82 5.18 -21.48
CA ASP A 99 -12.34 6.16 -22.44
C ASP A 99 -13.41 5.52 -23.34
N THR A 100 -14.40 4.89 -22.70
CA THR A 100 -15.56 4.31 -23.38
C THR A 100 -16.62 5.37 -23.63
N ILE A 101 -16.84 5.70 -24.89
CA ILE A 101 -17.92 6.58 -25.33
C ILE A 101 -19.19 5.74 -25.50
N LEU A 102 -20.27 6.15 -24.81
CA LEU A 102 -21.55 5.45 -24.84
C LEU A 102 -22.50 6.03 -25.90
N SER A 103 -22.58 7.36 -25.99
CA SER A 103 -23.42 8.07 -26.96
C SER A 103 -22.82 9.43 -27.30
N GLY A 104 -23.09 9.94 -28.50
CA GLY A 104 -22.73 11.30 -28.91
C GLY A 104 -23.94 11.99 -29.52
N ASP A 105 -24.40 13.07 -28.89
CA ASP A 105 -25.60 13.81 -29.29
C ASP A 105 -25.21 15.24 -29.70
N PRO A 106 -24.96 15.53 -31.00
CA PRO A 106 -24.49 16.85 -31.45
C PRO A 106 -25.49 18.00 -31.18
N ALA A 107 -26.77 17.68 -31.02
CA ALA A 107 -27.80 18.69 -30.70
C ALA A 107 -27.66 19.30 -29.31
N LEU A 108 -26.89 18.66 -28.42
CA LEU A 108 -26.61 19.14 -27.07
C LEU A 108 -25.28 19.91 -26.98
N GLU A 109 -24.54 20.03 -28.08
CA GLU A 109 -23.29 20.78 -28.13
C GLU A 109 -23.56 22.26 -27.83
N GLY A 110 -22.87 22.79 -26.82
CA GLY A 110 -23.01 24.20 -26.42
C GLY A 110 -24.31 24.54 -25.67
N TYR A 111 -25.10 23.54 -25.26
CA TYR A 111 -26.28 23.77 -24.41
C TYR A 111 -25.90 24.23 -23.00
N ASP A 112 -24.82 23.67 -22.44
CA ASP A 112 -24.28 24.06 -21.14
C ASP A 112 -22.74 24.10 -21.17
N SER A 113 -22.16 24.85 -20.24
CA SER A 113 -20.73 25.00 -20.02
C SER A 113 -20.14 23.98 -19.03
N ALA A 114 -20.97 23.38 -18.18
CA ALA A 114 -20.55 22.44 -17.14
C ALA A 114 -20.72 20.98 -17.57
N THR A 115 -19.88 20.10 -17.03
CA THR A 115 -20.01 18.65 -17.19
C THR A 115 -21.02 18.09 -16.17
N TYR A 116 -21.97 17.29 -16.65
CA TYR A 116 -22.94 16.62 -15.79
C TYR A 116 -22.45 15.22 -15.45
N VAL A 117 -22.49 14.86 -14.17
CA VAL A 117 -22.07 13.52 -13.70
C VAL A 117 -23.28 12.80 -13.13
N PHE A 118 -23.61 11.67 -13.72
CA PHE A 118 -24.68 10.79 -13.25
C PHE A 118 -24.09 9.57 -12.56
N THR A 119 -24.60 9.26 -11.38
CA THR A 119 -24.03 8.22 -10.51
C THR A 119 -25.12 7.33 -9.95
N ASP A 120 -24.94 6.01 -10.06
CA ASP A 120 -25.82 5.05 -9.40
C ASP A 120 -25.44 4.87 -7.91
N ILE A 121 -26.37 5.24 -7.04
CA ILE A 121 -26.25 5.17 -5.57
C ILE A 121 -26.93 3.93 -4.96
N THR A 122 -27.27 2.92 -5.77
CA THR A 122 -27.91 1.69 -5.29
C THR A 122 -27.06 0.99 -4.22
N PHE A 123 -27.71 0.60 -3.11
CA PHE A 123 -27.03 -0.08 -2.00
C PHE A 123 -26.71 -1.54 -2.37
N GLY A 124 -25.58 -2.07 -1.87
CA GLY A 124 -25.17 -3.46 -2.10
C GLY A 124 -24.32 -3.71 -3.36
N ILE A 125 -24.17 -2.72 -4.25
CA ILE A 125 -23.25 -2.81 -5.40
C ILE A 125 -21.84 -2.39 -4.97
N ARG A 126 -20.81 -3.11 -5.45
CA ARG A 126 -19.40 -2.77 -5.20
C ARG A 126 -19.04 -1.46 -5.90
N ASN A 127 -18.18 -0.66 -5.27
CA ASN A 127 -17.76 0.64 -5.82
C ASN A 127 -17.09 0.55 -7.20
N ILE A 128 -16.48 -0.59 -7.54
CA ILE A 128 -15.84 -0.86 -8.84
C ILE A 128 -16.87 -1.14 -9.94
N ASP A 129 -18.04 -1.70 -9.59
CA ASP A 129 -19.07 -2.11 -10.57
C ASP A 129 -20.16 -1.05 -10.78
N ARG A 130 -20.16 0.04 -9.99
CA ARG A 130 -21.14 1.14 -10.10
C ARG A 130 -21.10 1.81 -11.46
N ILE A 131 -22.26 2.22 -11.96
CA ILE A 131 -22.35 2.99 -13.20
C ILE A 131 -22.13 4.46 -12.85
N ILE A 132 -21.10 5.07 -13.46
CA ILE A 132 -20.79 6.49 -13.32
C ILE A 132 -20.46 7.01 -14.71
N ILE A 133 -21.28 7.93 -15.19
CA ILE A 133 -21.21 8.48 -16.54
C ILE A 133 -21.12 9.99 -16.48
N ALA A 134 -20.33 10.56 -17.38
CA ALA A 134 -20.14 11.99 -17.52
C ALA A 134 -20.66 12.44 -18.89
N ARG A 135 -21.51 13.47 -18.89
CA ARG A 135 -21.94 14.19 -20.09
C ARG A 135 -21.11 15.45 -20.20
N GLU A 136 -20.36 15.54 -21.28
CA GLU A 136 -19.52 16.69 -21.60
C GLU A 136 -20.29 17.78 -22.37
N PRO A 137 -19.81 19.04 -22.35
CA PRO A 137 -20.43 20.14 -23.10
C PRO A 137 -20.47 19.89 -24.62
N ASP A 138 -19.62 18.99 -25.12
CA ASP A 138 -19.57 18.55 -26.51
C ASP A 138 -20.74 17.61 -26.89
N GLY A 139 -21.66 17.34 -25.95
CA GLY A 139 -22.80 16.44 -26.15
C GLY A 139 -22.46 14.94 -26.04
N VAL A 140 -21.20 14.60 -25.77
CA VAL A 140 -20.72 13.22 -25.62
C VAL A 140 -21.04 12.68 -24.22
N LEU A 141 -21.65 11.50 -24.16
CA LEU A 141 -21.82 10.70 -22.96
C LEU A 141 -20.73 9.63 -22.91
N ARG A 142 -19.86 9.70 -21.91
CA ARG A 142 -18.78 8.74 -21.70
C ARG A 142 -18.78 8.20 -20.28
N ASP A 143 -18.10 7.08 -20.09
CA ASP A 143 -17.79 6.62 -18.75
C ASP A 143 -16.88 7.61 -18.03
N ALA A 144 -17.07 7.72 -16.72
CA ALA A 144 -16.23 8.56 -15.88
C ALA A 144 -14.80 8.02 -15.79
N ASP A 145 -13.84 8.94 -15.88
CA ASP A 145 -12.45 8.65 -15.55
C ASP A 145 -12.33 8.19 -14.07
N TRP A 146 -11.28 7.42 -13.78
CA TRP A 146 -11.00 6.87 -12.45
C TRP A 146 -10.91 7.94 -11.37
N SER A 147 -10.27 9.07 -11.66
CA SER A 147 -10.17 10.19 -10.70
C SER A 147 -11.54 10.75 -10.33
N LEU A 148 -12.41 10.91 -11.34
CA LEU A 148 -13.77 11.40 -11.14
C LEU A 148 -14.62 10.37 -10.38
N ARG A 149 -14.51 9.10 -10.75
CA ARG A 149 -15.18 7.97 -10.10
C ARG A 149 -14.84 7.86 -8.62
N ASP A 150 -13.57 7.91 -8.27
CA ASP A 150 -13.12 7.80 -6.87
C ASP A 150 -13.63 8.98 -6.03
N ARG A 151 -13.58 10.19 -6.59
CA ARG A 151 -14.12 11.38 -5.94
C ARG A 151 -15.62 11.28 -5.72
N VAL A 152 -16.37 10.87 -6.74
CA VAL A 152 -17.83 10.75 -6.68
C VAL A 152 -18.27 9.65 -5.72
N ASN A 153 -17.59 8.50 -5.75
CA ASN A 153 -17.79 7.43 -4.77
C ASN A 153 -17.58 7.94 -3.35
N GLN A 154 -16.53 8.74 -3.09
CA GLN A 154 -16.30 9.31 -1.76
C GLN A 154 -17.36 10.35 -1.34
N ILE A 155 -18.00 11.05 -2.28
CA ILE A 155 -19.10 12.00 -1.98
C ILE A 155 -20.34 11.24 -1.50
N TYR A 156 -20.75 10.20 -2.24
CA TYR A 156 -21.99 9.48 -1.95
C TYR A 156 -21.82 8.35 -0.93
N LEU A 157 -20.63 7.74 -0.87
CA LEU A 157 -20.26 6.63 0.01
C LEU A 157 -18.96 6.95 0.76
N PRO A 158 -18.99 7.86 1.74
CA PRO A 158 -17.79 8.34 2.39
C PRO A 158 -17.09 7.24 3.21
N ILE A 159 -15.84 6.96 2.85
CA ILE A 159 -14.94 6.11 3.63
C ILE A 159 -14.27 6.97 4.70
N ARG A 160 -14.24 6.47 5.94
CA ARG A 160 -13.63 7.19 7.07
C ARG A 160 -12.14 7.41 6.82
N GLY A 161 -11.71 8.66 6.92
CA GLY A 161 -10.31 9.06 6.79
C GLY A 161 -9.88 9.38 5.36
N ARG A 162 -10.65 9.03 4.33
CA ARG A 162 -10.37 9.40 2.93
C ARG A 162 -10.87 10.83 2.66
N GLU A 163 -10.02 11.64 2.06
CA GLU A 163 -10.33 13.03 1.72
C GLU A 163 -10.71 13.16 0.24
N LEU A 164 -11.62 14.09 -0.08
CA LEU A 164 -12.06 14.34 -1.47
C LEU A 164 -10.96 14.93 -2.36
N LYS A 165 -10.08 15.74 -1.76
CA LYS A 165 -8.89 16.28 -2.41
C LYS A 165 -7.70 15.52 -1.86
N VAL A 166 -6.73 15.24 -2.73
CA VAL A 166 -5.49 14.58 -2.32
C VAL A 166 -4.79 15.45 -1.27
N PRO A 167 -4.47 14.90 -0.08
CA PRO A 167 -3.76 15.61 0.96
C PRO A 167 -2.39 16.14 0.48
N LEU A 168 -2.02 17.35 0.91
CA LEU A 168 -0.76 18.00 0.54
C LEU A 168 0.49 17.18 0.88
N MET A 169 0.40 16.28 1.87
CA MET A 169 1.51 15.41 2.28
C MET A 169 2.02 14.48 1.18
N PHE A 170 1.20 14.16 0.18
CA PHE A 170 1.59 13.32 -0.95
C PHE A 170 2.27 14.11 -2.08
N GLN A 171 2.28 15.44 -2.00
CA GLN A 171 3.06 16.25 -2.93
C GLN A 171 4.55 16.08 -2.65
N ASP A 172 5.34 16.03 -3.71
CA ASP A 172 6.77 15.75 -3.72
C ASP A 172 7.56 16.49 -2.61
N ASN A 173 7.36 17.80 -2.46
CA ASN A 173 8.05 18.63 -1.46
C ASN A 173 7.74 18.20 0.00
N TYR A 174 6.48 17.89 0.30
CA TYR A 174 6.07 17.50 1.66
C TYR A 174 6.39 16.04 1.92
N LEU A 175 6.32 15.19 0.89
CA LEU A 175 6.69 13.79 0.97
C LEU A 175 8.17 13.64 1.31
N GLU A 176 9.07 14.37 0.65
CA GLU A 176 10.51 14.37 0.95
C GLU A 176 10.78 14.71 2.43
N ARG A 177 10.05 15.70 2.97
CA ARG A 177 10.15 16.07 4.38
C ARG A 177 9.72 14.96 5.32
N LEU A 178 8.66 14.21 4.99
CA LEU A 178 8.21 13.07 5.80
C LEU A 178 9.17 11.88 5.71
N LEU A 179 9.73 11.62 4.52
CA LEU A 179 10.74 10.59 4.30
C LEU A 179 12.01 10.89 5.12
N SER A 180 12.48 12.14 5.14
CA SER A 180 13.64 12.54 5.95
C SER A 180 13.43 12.32 7.46
N LYS A 181 12.18 12.37 7.94
CA LYS A 181 11.81 12.09 9.32
C LYS A 181 11.58 10.61 9.61
N HIS A 182 11.70 9.75 8.60
CA HIS A 182 11.48 8.31 8.70
C HIS A 182 10.05 7.94 9.14
N GLU A 183 9.06 8.78 8.81
CA GLU A 183 7.64 8.55 9.14
C GLU A 183 6.97 7.60 8.12
N TYR A 184 7.65 6.51 7.75
CA TYR A 184 7.24 5.61 6.67
C TYR A 184 5.89 4.93 6.91
N GLU A 185 5.68 4.38 8.10
CA GLU A 185 4.42 3.72 8.46
C GLU A 185 3.22 4.68 8.38
N PHE A 186 3.43 5.96 8.71
CA PHE A 186 2.38 6.97 8.60
C PHE A 186 2.04 7.26 7.13
N ILE A 187 3.05 7.40 6.26
CA ILE A 187 2.86 7.62 4.82
C ILE A 187 2.08 6.44 4.21
N LEU A 188 2.50 5.21 4.50
CA LEU A 188 1.91 3.98 3.94
C LEU A 188 0.51 3.69 4.50
N ASP A 189 0.28 3.89 5.80
CA ASP A 189 -1.06 3.77 6.38
C ASP A 189 -2.01 4.81 5.77
N ARG A 190 -1.54 6.04 5.54
CA ARG A 190 -2.35 7.10 4.94
C ARG A 190 -2.61 6.85 3.45
N SER A 191 -1.65 6.31 2.70
CA SER A 191 -1.83 6.01 1.28
C SER A 191 -2.88 4.91 1.09
N CYS A 192 -2.89 3.85 1.91
CA CYS A 192 -3.90 2.80 1.87
C CYS A 192 -5.33 3.28 2.17
N ILE A 193 -5.48 4.41 2.88
CA ILE A 193 -6.80 5.00 3.16
C ILE A 193 -7.23 5.94 2.04
N GLN A 194 -6.27 6.69 1.48
CA GLN A 194 -6.56 7.76 0.53
C GLN A 194 -6.80 7.24 -0.89
N PHE A 195 -6.04 6.24 -1.31
CA PHE A 195 -6.00 5.73 -2.69
C PHE A 195 -6.38 4.25 -2.75
N GLU A 196 -6.78 3.83 -3.94
CA GLU A 196 -6.94 2.41 -4.25
C GLU A 196 -5.57 1.80 -4.62
N PRO A 197 -5.35 0.49 -4.39
CA PRO A 197 -4.04 -0.15 -4.62
C PRO A 197 -3.60 -0.21 -6.10
N ASP A 198 -4.53 -0.06 -7.03
CA ASP A 198 -4.31 -0.01 -8.48
C ASP A 198 -4.13 1.43 -9.01
N ASP A 199 -4.25 2.44 -8.14
CA ASP A 199 -4.07 3.85 -8.48
C ASP A 199 -2.58 4.17 -8.75
N PRO A 200 -2.24 4.87 -9.85
CA PRO A 200 -0.87 5.32 -10.11
C PRO A 200 -0.29 6.18 -8.97
N GLU A 201 -1.10 7.03 -8.31
CA GLU A 201 -0.62 7.85 -7.19
C GLU A 201 -0.25 6.99 -5.97
N TYR A 202 -1.00 5.92 -5.71
CA TYR A 202 -0.67 4.96 -4.67
C TYR A 202 0.68 4.28 -4.93
N GLN A 203 0.88 3.79 -6.15
CA GLN A 203 2.13 3.13 -6.54
C GLN A 203 3.31 4.10 -6.51
N LYS A 204 3.13 5.34 -6.97
CA LYS A 204 4.16 6.37 -6.87
C LYS A 204 4.61 6.57 -5.41
N VAL A 205 3.67 6.81 -4.49
CA VAL A 205 3.99 7.08 -3.08
C VAL A 205 4.65 5.88 -2.40
N THR A 206 4.09 4.68 -2.61
CA THR A 206 4.60 3.44 -2.00
C THR A 206 5.99 3.09 -2.50
N THR A 207 6.21 3.11 -3.82
CA THR A 207 7.52 2.83 -4.41
C THR A 207 8.59 3.82 -3.98
N VAL A 208 8.30 5.12 -3.99
CA VAL A 208 9.26 6.13 -3.50
C VAL A 208 9.61 5.89 -2.03
N THR A 209 8.61 5.54 -1.22
CA THR A 209 8.83 5.23 0.20
C THR A 209 9.72 4.00 0.36
N TYR A 210 9.49 2.94 -0.43
CA TYR A 210 10.29 1.72 -0.40
C TYR A 210 11.73 1.94 -0.85
N GLN A 211 11.95 2.72 -1.90
CA GLN A 211 13.29 3.09 -2.35
C GLN A 211 14.03 3.87 -1.27
N HIS A 212 13.40 4.86 -0.65
CA HIS A 212 14.02 5.62 0.43
C HIS A 212 14.35 4.75 1.65
N VAL A 213 13.47 3.79 2.01
CA VAL A 213 13.76 2.82 3.08
C VAL A 213 14.98 1.96 2.73
N ASN A 214 15.07 1.52 1.47
CA ASN A 214 16.18 0.71 0.98
C ASN A 214 17.51 1.47 1.00
N ASP A 215 17.51 2.74 0.59
CA ASP A 215 18.71 3.58 0.54
C ASP A 215 19.20 3.99 1.94
N THR A 216 18.27 4.13 2.90
CA THR A 216 18.59 4.48 4.30
C THR A 216 18.79 3.26 5.20
N ASN A 217 18.69 2.04 4.67
CA ASN A 217 18.72 0.79 5.43
C ASN A 217 17.77 0.77 6.65
N SER A 218 16.63 1.48 6.56
CA SER A 218 15.72 1.68 7.68
C SER A 218 14.60 0.63 7.76
N PHE A 219 14.94 -0.64 7.50
CA PHE A 219 14.00 -1.75 7.41
C PHE A 219 13.27 -2.02 8.74
N GLU A 220 13.98 -1.86 9.86
CA GLU A 220 13.45 -2.08 11.21
C GLU A 220 12.23 -1.22 11.55
N ILE A 221 12.06 -0.06 10.89
CA ILE A 221 10.88 0.79 11.10
C ILE A 221 9.62 0.09 10.58
N LEU A 222 9.72 -0.59 9.44
CA LEU A 222 8.60 -1.29 8.82
C LEU A 222 8.46 -2.75 9.27
N ARG A 223 9.45 -3.35 9.95
CA ARG A 223 9.32 -4.68 10.58
C ARG A 223 8.11 -4.75 11.51
N SER A 224 7.48 -5.92 11.61
CA SER A 224 6.24 -6.13 12.38
C SER A 224 5.08 -5.19 11.99
N THR A 225 5.08 -4.65 10.77
CA THR A 225 3.95 -3.91 10.20
C THR A 225 3.40 -4.65 8.98
N ARG A 226 2.16 -4.36 8.61
CA ARG A 226 1.53 -4.92 7.40
C ARG A 226 2.24 -4.54 6.09
N HIS A 227 3.12 -3.54 6.12
CA HIS A 227 3.81 -3.01 4.94
C HIS A 227 5.16 -3.68 4.65
N PHE A 228 5.69 -4.48 5.59
CA PHE A 228 6.99 -5.12 5.38
C PHE A 228 6.97 -6.14 4.25
N GLY A 229 5.93 -6.98 4.17
CA GLY A 229 5.83 -7.97 3.10
C GLY A 229 5.73 -7.35 1.71
N PRO A 230 4.86 -6.33 1.47
CA PRO A 230 4.87 -5.58 0.22
C PRO A 230 6.21 -4.92 -0.11
N LEU A 231 6.94 -4.40 0.89
CA LEU A 231 8.30 -3.88 0.70
C LEU A 231 9.25 -5.00 0.23
N ALA A 232 9.29 -6.13 0.92
CA ALA A 232 10.14 -7.26 0.56
C ALA A 232 9.79 -7.79 -0.85
N PHE A 233 8.50 -7.85 -1.19
CA PHE A 233 8.01 -8.20 -2.52
C PHE A 233 8.47 -7.19 -3.57
N PHE A 234 8.40 -5.89 -3.28
CA PHE A 234 8.86 -4.84 -4.18
C PHE A 234 10.36 -4.95 -4.47
N LEU A 235 11.18 -5.16 -3.44
CA LEU A 235 12.63 -5.29 -3.59
C LEU A 235 13.00 -6.54 -4.39
N THR A 236 12.37 -7.69 -4.11
CA THR A 236 12.61 -8.92 -4.88
C THR A 236 12.14 -8.80 -6.32
N TRP A 237 11.00 -8.14 -6.57
CA TRP A 237 10.48 -7.92 -7.91
C TRP A 237 11.43 -7.09 -8.77
N HIS A 238 11.96 -5.99 -8.22
CA HIS A 238 12.86 -5.08 -8.94
C HIS A 238 14.34 -5.48 -8.89
N LYS A 239 14.67 -6.62 -8.28
CA LYS A 239 16.04 -7.13 -8.10
C LYS A 239 16.93 -6.23 -7.24
N ASP A 240 16.35 -5.45 -6.34
CA ASP A 240 17.05 -4.54 -5.43
C ASP A 240 17.11 -5.12 -4.01
N ILE A 241 17.57 -6.37 -3.85
CA ILE A 241 17.55 -7.08 -2.55
C ILE A 241 18.82 -6.92 -1.71
N ASP A 242 19.88 -6.37 -2.29
CA ASP A 242 21.23 -6.42 -1.71
C ASP A 242 21.31 -5.75 -0.33
N ASN A 243 20.69 -4.58 -0.18
CA ASN A 243 20.67 -3.85 1.08
C ASN A 243 19.89 -4.60 2.17
N LEU A 244 18.77 -5.21 1.82
CA LEU A 244 17.99 -6.04 2.75
C LEU A 244 18.78 -7.30 3.15
N LEU A 245 19.51 -7.91 2.22
CA LEU A 245 20.36 -9.05 2.50
C LEU A 245 21.52 -8.66 3.43
N LEU A 246 22.15 -7.51 3.21
CA LEU A 246 23.21 -6.98 4.08
C LEU A 246 22.69 -6.69 5.49
N ASP A 247 21.51 -6.09 5.63
CA ASP A 247 20.84 -5.87 6.94
C ASP A 247 20.60 -7.20 7.68
N LEU A 248 20.13 -8.23 6.97
CA LEU A 248 19.92 -9.55 7.54
C LEU A 248 21.23 -10.25 7.95
N LEU A 249 22.31 -10.07 7.17
CA LEU A 249 23.63 -10.61 7.47
C LEU A 249 24.23 -9.94 8.72
N GLN A 250 24.16 -8.61 8.80
CA GLN A 250 24.64 -7.84 9.94
C GLN A 250 23.89 -8.17 11.23
N SER A 251 22.59 -8.46 11.11
CA SER A 251 21.75 -8.85 12.25
C SER A 251 21.79 -10.36 12.55
N SER A 252 22.61 -11.15 11.84
CA SER A 252 22.81 -12.60 12.03
C SER A 252 21.56 -13.47 11.91
N HIS A 253 20.63 -13.08 11.03
CA HIS A 253 19.36 -13.78 10.84
C HIS A 253 19.38 -14.70 9.60
N ILE A 254 19.96 -15.89 9.78
CA ILE A 254 20.30 -16.83 8.70
C ILE A 254 19.05 -17.47 8.07
N GLU A 255 18.04 -17.79 8.88
CA GLU A 255 16.81 -18.41 8.38
C GLU A 255 16.11 -17.48 7.38
N GLU A 256 16.04 -16.20 7.72
CA GLU A 256 15.38 -15.18 6.90
C GLU A 256 16.15 -14.91 5.61
N ILE A 257 17.48 -14.97 5.65
CA ILE A 257 18.32 -14.91 4.45
C ILE A 257 17.92 -16.03 3.49
N ASN A 258 17.80 -17.27 4.00
CA ASN A 258 17.39 -18.40 3.18
C ASN A 258 15.98 -18.18 2.61
N THR A 259 15.02 -17.70 3.42
CA THR A 259 13.66 -17.41 2.92
C THR A 259 13.63 -16.30 1.88
N LEU A 260 14.46 -15.27 2.00
CA LEU A 260 14.57 -14.18 1.03
C LEU A 260 15.17 -14.68 -0.29
N LEU A 261 16.21 -15.52 -0.23
CA LEU A 261 16.81 -16.14 -1.41
C LEU A 261 15.85 -17.11 -2.10
N GLN A 262 15.06 -17.87 -1.34
CA GLN A 262 13.99 -18.72 -1.87
C GLN A 262 12.93 -17.88 -2.60
N LEU A 263 12.53 -16.74 -2.02
CA LEU A 263 11.59 -15.81 -2.66
C LEU A 263 12.16 -15.26 -3.98
N PHE A 264 13.41 -14.80 -3.97
CA PHE A 264 14.08 -14.30 -5.16
C PHE A 264 14.22 -15.37 -6.25
N GLY A 265 14.61 -16.58 -5.85
CA GLY A 265 14.74 -17.73 -6.75
C GLY A 265 13.43 -18.08 -7.45
N ARG A 266 12.29 -17.94 -6.76
CA ARG A 266 10.96 -18.16 -7.33
C ARG A 266 10.55 -17.08 -8.33
N PHE A 267 10.89 -15.82 -8.10
CA PHE A 267 10.48 -14.73 -9.00
C PHE A 267 11.31 -14.71 -10.28
N HIS A 268 12.60 -15.05 -10.19
CA HIS A 268 13.53 -14.95 -11.31
C HIS A 268 13.98 -16.31 -11.86
N ASN A 269 13.36 -17.41 -11.43
CA ASN A 269 13.74 -18.79 -11.78
C ASN A 269 15.23 -19.11 -11.54
N VAL A 270 15.80 -18.56 -10.47
CA VAL A 270 17.19 -18.81 -10.06
C VAL A 270 17.21 -19.91 -9.01
N LYS A 271 17.94 -21.00 -9.27
CA LYS A 271 18.17 -22.05 -8.28
C LYS A 271 19.38 -21.69 -7.44
N PHE A 272 19.17 -21.34 -6.18
CA PHE A 272 20.23 -21.31 -5.19
C PHE A 272 20.36 -22.72 -4.60
N ASN A 273 21.47 -23.40 -4.86
CA ASN A 273 21.78 -24.66 -4.20
C ASN A 273 22.13 -24.35 -2.74
N VAL A 274 21.15 -24.38 -1.86
CA VAL A 274 21.33 -24.26 -0.41
C VAL A 274 21.37 -25.65 0.21
N GLU A 275 22.20 -26.53 -0.34
CA GLU A 275 22.59 -27.76 0.35
C GLU A 275 23.87 -27.43 1.13
N ASN A 276 23.76 -27.36 2.47
CA ASN A 276 24.84 -27.21 3.46
C ASN A 276 25.15 -25.79 3.98
N LEU A 277 24.19 -25.13 4.64
CA LEU A 277 24.51 -24.06 5.62
C LEU A 277 24.18 -24.44 7.08
N THR A 278 23.75 -25.68 7.34
CA THR A 278 23.45 -26.16 8.71
C THR A 278 24.68 -26.61 9.50
N ASN A 279 25.91 -26.50 8.97
CA ASN A 279 27.13 -26.97 9.63
C ASN A 279 28.21 -25.88 9.75
N VAL A 280 27.90 -24.79 10.45
CA VAL A 280 28.95 -23.97 11.08
C VAL A 280 28.55 -23.72 12.54
N GLU A 281 28.56 -24.79 13.32
CA GLU A 281 28.89 -24.69 14.74
C GLU A 281 30.42 -24.69 14.84
N ASN A 282 30.98 -23.60 15.37
CA ASN A 282 32.17 -23.55 16.22
C ASN A 282 32.32 -22.13 16.78
#